data_AF-Q63BY3-F1
#
_entry.id   AF-Q63BY3-F1
#
_cell.length_a   1.000
_cell.length_b   1.000
_cell.length_c   1.000
_cell.angle_alpha   90.00
_cell.angle_beta   90.00
_cell.angle_gamma   90.00
#
_symmetry.space_group_name_H-M   'P 1'
#
loop_
_entity.id
_entity.type
_entity.pdbx_description
1 polymer ?
#
loop_
_entity_poly.entity_id
_entity_poly.type
_entity_poly.pdbx_seq_one_letter_code
_entity_poly.pdbx_strand_id
1 'polypeptide(L)'
;MVLNKGTGNNSSSKDVYGPYYDEAKKLHETNPDWYPNPDESTIVKGKELKEARADYQALVRRGELEKGHHVQGLSFGGENVSSNIKNTGESTIRREQIDDLNLDFYHEMGYGKENAKVLKIHENEKGIIVFGNNPQHTEVTVFQNKVLKWQRENGKR
;
A
#
# COMPACT_ATOMS: atom_id res chain seq x y z
N MET A 1 23.32 -10.40 -32.74
CA MET A 1 23.31 -10.81 -31.33
C MET A 1 21.86 -10.90 -30.90
N VAL A 2 21.39 -12.12 -30.64
CA VAL A 2 20.02 -12.37 -30.19
C VAL A 2 19.99 -12.22 -28.68
N LEU A 3 19.24 -11.24 -28.16
CA LEU A 3 18.99 -11.08 -26.74
C LEU A 3 18.10 -12.26 -26.29
N ASN A 4 18.66 -13.05 -25.38
CA ASN A 4 18.05 -14.21 -24.78
C ASN A 4 16.83 -13.75 -23.97
N LYS A 5 15.62 -14.11 -24.41
CA LYS A 5 14.40 -13.95 -23.62
C LYS A 5 14.51 -14.91 -22.43
N GLY A 6 14.70 -14.36 -21.24
CA GLY A 6 14.61 -15.10 -19.99
C GLY A 6 13.26 -15.83 -19.93
N THR A 7 13.33 -17.16 -19.83
CA THR A 7 12.19 -18.03 -19.57
C THR A 7 11.65 -17.71 -18.19
N GLY A 8 10.54 -16.96 -18.15
CA GLY A 8 9.87 -16.52 -16.94
C GLY A 8 9.49 -17.70 -16.03
N ASN A 9 9.84 -17.56 -14.76
CA ASN A 9 9.57 -18.49 -13.68
C ASN A 9 8.07 -18.42 -13.29
N ASN A 10 7.19 -18.92 -14.18
CA ASN A 10 5.73 -18.91 -14.02
C ASN A 10 5.20 -19.65 -12.78
N SER A 11 6.05 -20.42 -12.07
CA SER A 11 5.65 -21.14 -10.87
C SER A 11 5.60 -20.24 -9.63
N SER A 12 6.47 -19.23 -9.51
CA SER A 12 6.61 -18.48 -8.25
C SER A 12 5.55 -17.38 -8.04
N SER A 13 5.09 -16.73 -9.12
CA SER A 13 4.19 -15.57 -9.04
C SER A 13 2.72 -15.95 -8.86
N LYS A 14 2.26 -17.00 -9.55
CA LYS A 14 0.95 -17.64 -9.27
C LYS A 14 0.87 -18.16 -7.85
N ASP A 15 1.99 -18.59 -7.28
CA ASP A 15 2.04 -19.05 -5.89
C ASP A 15 1.89 -17.92 -4.87
N VAL A 16 2.22 -16.68 -5.23
CA VAL A 16 2.07 -15.49 -4.38
C VAL A 16 0.63 -14.98 -4.39
N TYR A 17 0.00 -14.91 -5.56
CA TYR A 17 -1.33 -14.30 -5.73
C TYR A 17 -2.49 -15.30 -5.79
N GLY A 18 -2.21 -16.56 -6.12
CA GLY A 18 -3.21 -17.62 -6.21
C GLY A 18 -4.35 -17.26 -7.17
N PRO A 19 -5.63 -17.33 -6.72
CA PRO A 19 -6.77 -17.01 -7.58
C PRO A 19 -6.83 -15.54 -7.99
N TYR A 20 -6.04 -14.66 -7.36
CA TYR A 20 -6.01 -13.22 -7.65
C TYR A 20 -4.92 -12.83 -8.65
N TYR A 21 -4.19 -13.79 -9.22
CA TYR A 21 -3.06 -13.50 -10.11
C TYR A 21 -3.49 -12.72 -11.37
N ASP A 22 -4.56 -13.13 -12.04
CA ASP A 22 -5.03 -12.45 -13.25
C ASP A 22 -5.57 -11.03 -12.95
N GLU A 23 -6.21 -10.84 -11.78
CA GLU A 23 -6.62 -9.52 -11.29
C GLU A 23 -5.39 -8.64 -11.01
N ALA A 24 -4.37 -9.18 -10.33
CA ALA A 24 -3.11 -8.47 -10.07
C ALA A 24 -2.43 -8.02 -11.36
N LYS A 25 -2.40 -8.91 -12.37
CA LYS A 25 -1.77 -8.62 -13.65
C LYS A 25 -2.50 -7.48 -14.38
N LYS A 26 -3.83 -7.51 -14.42
CA LYS A 26 -4.64 -6.44 -15.02
C LYS A 26 -4.46 -5.11 -14.28
N LEU A 27 -4.42 -5.14 -12.95
CA LEU A 27 -4.21 -3.96 -12.12
C LEU A 27 -2.82 -3.34 -12.37
N HIS A 28 -1.77 -4.15 -12.47
CA HIS A 28 -0.43 -3.70 -12.82
C HIS A 28 -0.38 -3.12 -14.25
N GLU A 29 -0.97 -3.80 -15.24
CA GLU A 29 -1.03 -3.31 -16.62
C GLU A 29 -1.75 -1.95 -16.74
N THR A 30 -2.78 -1.74 -15.91
CA THR A 30 -3.58 -0.51 -15.94
C THR A 30 -2.97 0.62 -15.09
N ASN A 31 -2.35 0.29 -13.96
CA ASN A 31 -1.82 1.26 -13.00
C ASN A 31 -0.55 0.72 -12.31
N PRO A 32 0.59 0.65 -13.02
CA PRO A 32 1.82 0.07 -12.51
C PRO A 32 2.45 0.90 -11.37
N ASP A 33 2.08 2.17 -11.28
CA ASP A 33 2.50 3.10 -10.23
C ASP A 33 2.00 2.74 -8.83
N TRP A 34 0.95 1.91 -8.74
CA TRP A 34 0.28 1.55 -7.49
C TRP A 34 0.21 0.05 -7.28
N TYR A 35 0.26 -0.73 -8.36
CA TYR A 35 0.19 -2.18 -8.31
C TYR A 35 1.50 -2.77 -8.81
N PRO A 36 2.18 -3.59 -8.00
CA PRO A 36 3.47 -4.16 -8.37
C PRO A 36 3.30 -5.20 -9.47
N ASN A 37 4.37 -5.46 -10.22
CA ASN A 37 4.37 -6.56 -11.17
C ASN A 37 4.20 -7.89 -10.41
N PRO A 38 3.10 -8.64 -10.63
CA PRO A 38 2.89 -9.88 -9.91
C PRO A 38 3.97 -10.93 -10.22
N ASP A 39 4.62 -10.84 -11.40
CA ASP A 39 5.67 -11.76 -11.82
C ASP A 39 7.02 -11.55 -11.11
N GLU A 40 7.21 -10.40 -10.46
CA GLU A 40 8.40 -10.07 -9.68
C GLU A 40 8.17 -10.25 -8.16
N SER A 41 6.95 -10.62 -7.77
CA SER A 41 6.59 -10.72 -6.37
C SER A 41 7.00 -12.06 -5.76
N THR A 42 7.32 -12.03 -4.46
CA THR A 42 7.67 -13.21 -3.65
C THR A 42 6.94 -13.17 -2.31
N ILE A 43 6.91 -14.27 -1.55
CA ILE A 43 6.31 -14.27 -0.20
C ILE A 43 7.41 -14.05 0.85
N VAL A 44 7.37 -12.91 1.52
CA VAL A 44 8.27 -12.58 2.64
C VAL A 44 7.50 -12.61 3.97
N LYS A 45 8.00 -13.38 4.94
CA LYS A 45 7.30 -13.64 6.21
C LYS A 45 8.24 -13.76 7.41
N GLY A 46 7.64 -13.85 8.60
CA GLY A 46 8.37 -14.10 9.85
C GLY A 46 9.43 -13.05 10.15
N LYS A 47 10.65 -13.51 10.45
CA LYS A 47 11.77 -12.67 10.87
C LYS A 47 12.19 -11.67 9.79
N GLU A 48 12.30 -12.12 8.55
CA GLU A 48 12.71 -11.29 7.41
C GLU A 48 11.79 -10.08 7.22
N LEU A 49 10.46 -10.31 7.21
CA LEU A 49 9.50 -9.21 7.11
C LEU A 49 9.59 -8.24 8.30
N LYS A 50 9.83 -8.76 9.50
CA LYS A 50 9.98 -7.93 10.70
C LYS A 50 11.21 -7.03 10.60
N GLU A 51 12.31 -7.57 10.09
CA GLU A 51 13.56 -6.84 9.88
C GLU A 51 13.41 -5.78 8.79
N ALA A 52 12.83 -6.12 7.63
CA ALA A 52 12.57 -5.17 6.55
C ALA A 52 11.69 -3.98 7.00
N ARG A 53 10.68 -4.26 7.86
CA ARG A 53 9.84 -3.20 8.45
C ARG A 53 10.61 -2.34 9.44
N ALA A 54 11.45 -2.92 10.28
CA ALA A 54 12.25 -2.17 11.24
C ALA A 54 13.27 -1.26 10.54
N ASP A 55 13.88 -1.77 9.48
CA ASP A 55 14.79 -1.02 8.62
C ASP A 55 14.09 0.17 7.95
N TYR A 56 12.90 -0.03 7.37
CA TYR A 56 12.10 1.05 6.80
C TYR A 56 11.83 2.18 7.81
N GLN A 57 11.42 1.82 9.04
CA GLN A 57 11.17 2.81 10.08
C GLN A 57 12.45 3.57 10.48
N ALA A 58 13.60 2.90 10.47
CA ALA A 58 14.88 3.54 10.74
C ALA A 58 15.25 4.53 9.63
N LEU A 59 15.10 4.14 8.35
CA LEU A 59 15.34 4.99 7.18
C LEU A 59 14.46 6.25 7.20
N VAL A 60 13.16 6.08 7.45
CA VAL A 60 12.22 7.21 7.58
C VAL A 60 12.59 8.13 8.73
N ARG A 61 12.95 7.58 9.90
CA ARG A 61 13.37 8.38 11.06
C ARG A 61 14.65 9.17 10.80
N ARG A 62 15.57 8.65 9.99
CA ARG A 62 16.81 9.33 9.60
C ARG A 62 16.62 10.33 8.44
N GLY A 63 15.44 10.37 7.83
CA GLY A 63 15.17 11.20 6.65
C GLY A 63 15.79 10.66 5.36
N GLU A 64 16.21 9.39 5.35
CA GLU A 64 16.80 8.71 4.18
C GLU A 64 15.75 8.16 3.22
N LEU A 65 14.52 7.93 3.72
CA LEU A 65 13.35 7.59 2.92
C LEU A 65 12.13 8.39 3.36
N GLU A 66 11.23 8.64 2.41
CA GLU A 66 9.95 9.25 2.71
C GLU A 66 8.97 8.25 3.33
N LYS A 67 8.05 8.77 4.15
CA LYS A 67 6.92 7.99 4.63
C LYS A 67 5.90 7.84 3.49
N GLY A 68 5.49 6.62 3.19
CA GLY A 68 4.54 6.36 2.12
C GLY A 68 4.11 4.91 2.04
N HIS A 69 3.50 4.56 0.91
CA HIS A 69 3.09 3.22 0.56
C HIS A 69 4.18 2.54 -0.28
N HIS A 70 4.58 1.32 0.09
CA HIS A 70 5.42 0.51 -0.79
C HIS A 70 4.59 -0.03 -1.96
N VAL A 71 4.89 0.35 -3.21
CA VAL A 71 4.19 -0.13 -4.41
C VAL A 71 4.23 -1.66 -4.45
N GLN A 72 5.45 -2.22 -4.39
CA GLN A 72 5.63 -3.61 -4.01
C GLN A 72 5.75 -3.70 -2.49
N GLY A 73 4.69 -4.16 -1.84
CA GLY A 73 4.69 -4.31 -0.38
C GLY A 73 5.86 -5.19 0.09
N LEU A 74 6.43 -4.89 1.25
CA LEU A 74 7.55 -5.67 1.81
C LEU A 74 7.23 -7.16 1.97
N SER A 75 5.97 -7.52 2.23
CA SER A 75 5.55 -8.92 2.29
C SER A 75 5.45 -9.62 0.93
N PHE A 76 5.53 -8.84 -0.15
CA PHE A 76 5.54 -9.27 -1.55
C PHE A 76 6.95 -9.23 -2.15
N GLY A 77 8.00 -9.07 -1.32
CA GLY A 77 9.39 -9.01 -1.79
C GLY A 77 9.88 -7.61 -2.18
N GLY A 78 9.11 -6.55 -1.88
CA GLY A 78 9.55 -5.20 -2.19
C GLY A 78 10.67 -4.70 -1.29
N GLU A 79 11.41 -3.71 -1.79
CA GLU A 79 12.61 -3.17 -1.14
C GLU A 79 12.37 -1.78 -0.53
N ASN A 80 13.21 -1.41 0.44
CA ASN A 80 13.24 -0.08 1.05
C ASN A 80 14.06 0.89 0.19
N VAL A 81 13.52 1.26 -0.97
CA VAL A 81 14.13 2.21 -1.92
C VAL A 81 13.12 3.28 -2.30
N SER A 82 13.57 4.50 -2.58
CA SER A 82 12.69 5.63 -2.88
C SER A 82 11.78 5.38 -4.08
N SER A 83 12.26 4.68 -5.10
CA SER A 83 11.48 4.30 -6.28
C SER A 83 10.32 3.34 -5.98
N ASN A 84 10.34 2.66 -4.82
CA ASN A 84 9.26 1.77 -4.38
C ASN A 84 8.30 2.48 -3.42
N ILE A 85 8.55 3.73 -3.02
CA ILE A 85 7.69 4.48 -2.10
C ILE A 85 6.81 5.46 -2.88
N LYS A 86 5.49 5.28 -2.76
CA LYS A 86 4.48 6.21 -3.26
C LYS A 86 3.96 7.08 -2.12
N ASN A 87 4.02 8.39 -2.29
CA ASN A 87 3.34 9.32 -1.39
C ASN A 87 1.82 9.19 -1.60
N THR A 88 1.09 8.94 -0.51
CA THR A 88 -0.37 8.75 -0.55
C THR A 88 -1.14 10.05 -0.30
N GLY A 89 -0.45 11.13 0.07
CA GLY A 89 -1.04 12.37 0.55
C GLY A 89 -1.72 12.23 1.92
N GLU A 90 -1.77 11.03 2.50
CA GLU A 90 -2.53 10.76 3.73
C GLU A 90 -1.82 11.32 4.97
N SER A 91 -2.61 11.99 5.79
CA SER A 91 -2.17 12.54 7.07
C SER A 91 -3.34 12.56 8.06
N THR A 92 -3.11 13.22 9.18
CA THR A 92 -4.11 13.43 10.21
C THR A 92 -4.10 14.88 10.66
N ILE A 93 -5.27 15.42 10.96
CA ILE A 93 -5.44 16.73 11.57
C ILE A 93 -6.23 16.59 12.87
N ARG A 94 -5.85 17.32 13.91
CA ARG A 94 -6.63 17.34 15.16
C ARG A 94 -7.86 18.20 14.95
N ARG A 95 -8.99 17.78 15.54
CA ARG A 95 -10.24 18.56 15.52
C ARG A 95 -10.04 19.98 16.03
N GLU A 96 -9.21 20.15 17.06
CA GLU A 96 -8.86 21.45 17.66
C GLU A 96 -8.09 22.38 16.70
N GLN A 97 -7.56 21.88 15.58
CA GLN A 97 -6.88 22.69 14.56
C GLN A 97 -7.83 23.16 13.45
N ILE A 98 -9.10 22.76 13.51
CA ILE A 98 -10.12 23.14 12.54
C ILE A 98 -11.15 23.98 13.29
N ASP A 99 -10.95 25.29 13.25
CA ASP A 99 -11.82 26.25 13.93
C ASP A 99 -13.22 26.27 13.26
N ASP A 100 -14.26 26.20 14.10
CA ASP A 100 -15.67 26.44 13.77
C ASP A 100 -16.29 25.62 12.61
N LEU A 101 -15.64 24.56 12.12
CA LEU A 101 -16.24 23.66 11.13
C LEU A 101 -17.21 22.68 11.80
N ASN A 102 -18.45 22.62 11.30
CA ASN A 102 -19.33 21.50 11.64
C ASN A 102 -18.75 20.21 11.04
N LEU A 103 -18.50 19.22 11.89
CA LEU A 103 -17.88 17.94 11.55
C LEU A 103 -18.84 16.74 11.73
N ASP A 104 -20.15 16.98 11.84
CA ASP A 104 -21.16 15.93 11.98
C ASP A 104 -21.14 15.01 10.74
N PHE A 105 -20.92 15.61 9.56
CA PHE A 105 -20.75 14.88 8.30
C PHE A 105 -19.63 13.84 8.37
N TYR A 106 -18.60 14.04 9.20
CA TYR A 106 -17.42 13.17 9.22
C TYR A 106 -17.79 11.74 9.64
N HIS A 107 -18.69 11.60 10.61
CA HIS A 107 -19.20 10.29 11.02
C HIS A 107 -20.24 9.75 10.05
N GLU A 108 -21.17 10.61 9.60
CA GLU A 108 -22.27 10.23 8.68
C GLU A 108 -21.74 9.68 7.35
N MET A 109 -20.64 10.23 6.85
CA MET A 109 -19.97 9.78 5.63
C MET A 109 -19.06 8.56 5.85
N GLY A 110 -18.99 8.03 7.07
CA GLY A 110 -18.21 6.83 7.41
C GLY A 110 -16.69 7.05 7.52
N TYR A 111 -16.20 8.30 7.59
CA TYR A 111 -14.77 8.58 7.69
C TYR A 111 -14.19 8.30 9.08
N GLY A 112 -15.05 8.14 10.08
CA GLY A 112 -14.66 7.67 11.40
C GLY A 112 -15.80 7.68 12.39
N LYS A 113 -15.43 7.61 13.67
CA LYS A 113 -16.39 7.67 14.77
C LYS A 113 -16.96 9.07 14.96
N GLU A 114 -18.14 9.12 15.55
CA GLU A 114 -18.70 10.35 16.09
C GLU A 114 -17.69 11.02 17.06
N ASN A 115 -17.59 12.35 16.99
CA ASN A 115 -16.69 13.15 17.84
C ASN A 115 -15.21 12.72 17.78
N ALA A 116 -14.73 12.32 16.61
CA ALA A 116 -13.32 12.00 16.39
C ALA A 116 -12.41 13.20 16.73
N LYS A 117 -11.44 12.98 17.64
CA LYS A 117 -10.43 13.99 18.02
C LYS A 117 -9.35 14.19 16.96
N VAL A 118 -9.09 13.14 16.18
CA VAL A 118 -8.11 13.11 15.10
C VAL A 118 -8.84 12.66 13.86
N LEU A 119 -8.82 13.50 12.84
CA LEU A 119 -9.49 13.29 11.56
C LEU A 119 -8.44 12.85 10.56
N LYS A 120 -8.77 11.84 9.77
CA LYS A 120 -7.94 11.44 8.64
C LYS A 120 -8.20 12.39 7.49
N ILE A 121 -7.13 12.77 6.81
CA ILE A 121 -7.18 13.61 5.63
C ILE A 121 -6.22 13.06 4.58
N HIS A 122 -6.43 13.44 3.33
CA HIS A 122 -5.43 13.28 2.30
C HIS A 122 -5.39 14.50 1.39
N GLU A 123 -4.21 14.82 0.89
CA GLU A 123 -4.03 15.80 -0.19
C GLU A 123 -4.22 15.11 -1.54
N ASN A 124 -5.09 15.66 -2.40
CA ASN A 124 -5.29 15.14 -3.75
C ASN A 124 -4.29 15.76 -4.75
N GLU A 125 -4.32 15.29 -5.99
CA GLU A 125 -3.41 15.75 -7.07
C GLU A 125 -3.46 17.26 -7.36
N LYS A 126 -4.52 17.95 -6.93
CA LYS A 126 -4.68 19.41 -7.08
C LYS A 126 -4.20 20.19 -5.86
N GLY A 127 -3.61 19.53 -4.86
CA GLY A 127 -3.20 20.14 -3.60
C GLY A 127 -4.36 20.43 -2.64
N ILE A 128 -5.53 19.84 -2.86
CA ILE A 128 -6.72 20.06 -2.01
C ILE A 128 -6.73 19.01 -0.91
N ILE A 129 -6.89 19.46 0.33
CA ILE A 129 -7.08 18.60 1.51
C ILE A 129 -8.52 18.08 1.54
N VAL A 130 -8.67 16.76 1.58
CA VAL A 130 -9.95 16.05 1.60
C VAL A 130 -10.04 15.18 2.86
N PHE A 131 -11.21 15.12 3.50
CA PHE A 131 -11.43 14.25 4.65
C PHE A 131 -11.55 12.77 4.25
N GLY A 132 -11.03 11.90 5.11
CA GLY A 132 -11.01 10.45 4.90
C GLY A 132 -9.67 9.92 4.36
N ASN A 133 -9.60 8.60 4.19
CA ASN A 133 -8.44 7.95 3.56
C ASN A 133 -8.39 8.30 2.07
N ASN A 134 -7.20 8.18 1.47
CA ASN A 134 -7.07 8.30 0.02
C ASN A 134 -7.80 7.09 -0.64
N PRO A 135 -8.79 7.31 -1.53
CA PRO A 135 -9.53 6.22 -2.18
C PRO A 135 -8.63 5.27 -2.96
N GLN A 136 -7.64 5.78 -3.69
CA GLN A 136 -6.72 4.98 -4.49
C GLN A 136 -5.84 4.10 -3.60
N HIS A 137 -5.27 4.67 -2.53
CA HIS A 137 -4.53 3.89 -1.55
C HIS A 137 -5.41 2.84 -0.84
N THR A 138 -6.68 3.19 -0.58
CA THR A 138 -7.66 2.26 0.01
C THR A 138 -7.93 1.08 -0.91
N GLU A 139 -8.15 1.29 -2.20
CA GLU A 139 -8.36 0.21 -3.17
C GLU A 139 -7.15 -0.73 -3.26
N VAL A 140 -5.95 -0.16 -3.34
CA VAL A 140 -4.68 -0.92 -3.39
C VAL A 140 -4.52 -1.79 -2.14
N THR A 141 -4.71 -1.20 -0.96
CA THR A 141 -4.58 -1.93 0.31
C THR A 141 -5.68 -2.98 0.49
N VAL A 142 -6.91 -2.73 0.02
CA VAL A 142 -7.99 -3.73 0.00
C VAL A 142 -7.58 -4.94 -0.86
N PHE A 143 -7.06 -4.70 -2.07
CA PHE A 143 -6.59 -5.79 -2.93
C PHE A 143 -5.43 -6.57 -2.29
N GLN A 144 -4.39 -5.87 -1.82
CA GLN A 144 -3.26 -6.50 -1.12
C GLN A 144 -3.75 -7.35 0.07
N ASN A 145 -4.70 -6.84 0.87
CA ASN A 145 -5.25 -7.58 2.00
C ASN A 145 -6.04 -8.83 1.60
N LYS A 146 -6.74 -8.83 0.45
CA LYS A 146 -7.38 -10.03 -0.10
C LYS A 146 -6.33 -11.11 -0.37
N VAL A 147 -5.23 -10.76 -1.03
CA VAL A 147 -4.13 -11.70 -1.33
C VAL A 147 -3.48 -12.20 -0.05
N LEU A 148 -3.16 -11.30 0.89
CA LEU A 148 -2.55 -11.67 2.18
C LEU A 148 -3.47 -12.55 3.04
N LYS A 149 -4.79 -12.35 2.98
CA LYS A 149 -5.77 -13.23 3.62
C LYS A 149 -5.71 -14.63 3.02
N TRP A 150 -5.78 -14.75 1.71
CA TRP A 150 -5.68 -16.03 1.01
C TRP A 150 -4.35 -16.75 1.31
N GLN A 151 -3.22 -16.04 1.30
CA GLN A 151 -1.91 -16.63 1.65
C GLN A 151 -1.92 -17.28 3.05
N ARG A 152 -2.53 -16.62 4.05
CA ARG A 152 -2.65 -17.16 5.41
C ARG A 152 -3.57 -18.38 5.45
N GLU A 153 -4.73 -18.30 4.80
CA GLU A 153 -5.71 -19.40 4.76
C GLU A 153 -5.18 -20.65 4.06
N ASN A 154 -4.18 -20.50 3.19
CA ASN A 154 -3.55 -21.59 2.45
C ASN A 154 -2.15 -21.97 2.98
N GLY A 155 -1.80 -21.55 4.20
CA GLY A 155 -0.54 -21.94 4.86
C GLY A 155 0.73 -21.40 4.19
N LYS A 156 0.60 -20.42 3.30
CA LYS A 156 1.74 -19.79 2.61
C LYS A 156 2.42 -18.76 3.51
N ARG A 157 1.72 -18.24 4.52
CA ARG A 157 2.21 -17.23 5.47
C ARG A 157 1.87 -17.52 6.92
#